data_AF-A0A7C8EJ35-F1
#
_entry.id   AF-A0A7C8EJ35-F1
#
_cell.length_a   1.000
_cell.length_b   1.000
_cell.length_c   1.000
_cell.angle_alpha   90.00
_cell.angle_beta   90.00
_cell.angle_gamma   90.00
#
_symmetry.space_group_name_H-M   'P 1'
#
loop_
_entity.id
_entity.type
_entity.pdbx_description
1 polymer ?
#
loop_
_entity_poly.entity_id
_entity_poly.type
_entity_poly.pdbx_seq_one_letter_code
_entity_poly.pdbx_strand_id
1 'polypeptide(L)'
;MIWIILIVVILLVVAISPWLFRLLKKIIKTYKRKGVYTFPDGRKYVGEWEYDLPNGLGLLALPDGGKCIGEWKAGELNGQGILTYPDMGKYVGEFKDGVPNGHGIKTYPDGGKYVGEFKNRQFHGQGTFTHPDGRKYVGEWLDGKYVGQ
;
A
#
# COMPACT_ATOMS: atom_id res chain seq x y z
N MET A 1 -18.32 8.95 -31.02
CA MET A 1 -19.79 8.74 -31.00
C MET A 1 -20.20 7.27 -31.08
N ILE A 2 -19.69 6.48 -32.04
CA ILE A 2 -20.06 5.05 -32.24
C ILE A 2 -19.71 4.15 -31.04
N TRP A 3 -18.54 4.37 -30.42
CA TRP A 3 -18.09 3.60 -29.24
C TRP A 3 -18.97 3.77 -27.99
N ILE A 4 -19.62 4.92 -27.85
CA ILE A 4 -20.49 5.22 -26.70
C ILE A 4 -21.81 4.45 -26.81
N ILE A 5 -22.37 4.37 -28.02
CA ILE A 5 -23.61 3.64 -28.30
C ILE A 5 -23.41 2.13 -28.05
N LEU A 6 -22.25 1.59 -28.46
CA LEU A 6 -21.93 0.17 -28.26
C LEU A 6 -21.85 -0.21 -26.77
N ILE A 7 -21.23 0.63 -25.94
CA ILE A 7 -21.13 0.43 -24.49
C ILE A 7 -22.51 0.48 -23.82
N VAL A 8 -23.37 1.43 -24.22
CA VAL A 8 -24.73 1.57 -23.65
C VAL A 8 -25.60 0.36 -23.99
N VAL A 9 -25.52 -0.16 -25.22
CA VAL A 9 -26.26 -1.37 -25.62
C VAL A 9 -25.78 -2.60 -24.84
N ILE A 10 -24.47 -2.76 -24.64
CA ILE A 10 -23.91 -3.86 -23.84
C ILE A 10 -24.38 -3.77 -22.39
N LEU A 11 -24.38 -2.57 -21.79
CA LEU A 11 -24.82 -2.36 -20.41
C LEU A 11 -26.33 -2.66 -20.23
N LEU A 12 -27.17 -2.28 -21.20
CA LEU A 12 -28.61 -2.57 -21.18
C LEU A 12 -28.89 -4.07 -21.30
N VAL A 13 -28.16 -4.79 -22.16
CA VAL A 13 -28.31 -6.25 -22.32
C VAL A 13 -27.86 -7.01 -21.06
N VAL A 14 -26.80 -6.55 -20.39
CA VAL A 14 -26.31 -7.12 -19.11
C VAL A 14 -27.29 -6.90 -17.96
N ALA A 15 -28.01 -5.78 -17.93
CA ALA A 15 -28.98 -5.47 -16.87
C ALA A 15 -30.26 -6.31 -16.94
N ILE A 16 -30.66 -6.75 -18.14
CA ILE A 16 -31.95 -7.44 -18.38
C ILE A 16 -31.81 -8.97 -18.28
N SER A 17 -30.59 -9.51 -18.36
CA SER A 17 -30.32 -10.95 -18.24
C SER A 17 -29.63 -11.30 -16.92
N PRO A 18 -30.36 -11.86 -15.93
CA PRO A 18 -29.76 -12.36 -14.68
C PRO A 18 -28.68 -13.41 -14.91
N TRP A 19 -28.77 -14.17 -16.02
CA TRP A 19 -27.75 -15.13 -16.43
C TRP A 19 -26.47 -14.44 -16.90
N LEU A 20 -26.58 -13.42 -17.76
CA LEU A 20 -25.42 -12.66 -18.24
C LEU A 20 -24.77 -11.88 -17.09
N PHE A 21 -25.55 -11.33 -16.17
CA PHE A 21 -25.04 -10.70 -14.95
C PHE A 21 -24.31 -11.68 -14.02
N ARG A 22 -24.86 -12.90 -13.84
CA ARG A 22 -24.20 -13.99 -13.09
C ARG A 22 -22.92 -14.45 -13.78
N LEU A 23 -22.93 -14.58 -15.10
CA LEU A 23 -21.75 -14.92 -15.90
C LEU A 23 -20.69 -13.82 -15.80
N LEU A 24 -21.08 -12.54 -15.88
CA LEU A 24 -20.18 -11.39 -15.75
C LEU A 24 -19.55 -11.35 -14.36
N LYS A 25 -20.33 -11.56 -13.30
CA LYS A 25 -19.78 -11.72 -11.93
C LYS A 25 -18.85 -12.91 -11.80
N LYS A 26 -19.14 -14.03 -12.48
CA LYS A 26 -18.27 -15.21 -12.50
C LYS A 26 -16.95 -14.90 -13.21
N ILE A 27 -16.99 -14.22 -14.36
CA ILE A 27 -15.82 -13.77 -15.13
C ILE A 27 -14.98 -12.79 -14.31
N ILE A 28 -15.60 -11.78 -13.68
CA ILE A 28 -14.91 -10.80 -12.82
C ILE A 28 -14.30 -11.48 -11.59
N LYS A 29 -15.00 -12.45 -10.97
CA LYS A 29 -14.47 -13.24 -9.85
C LYS A 29 -13.28 -14.11 -10.27
N THR A 30 -13.26 -14.62 -11.50
CA THR A 30 -12.14 -15.40 -12.07
C THR A 30 -10.87 -14.57 -12.27
N TYR A 31 -11.00 -13.23 -12.32
CA TYR A 31 -9.86 -12.31 -12.44
C TYR A 31 -9.18 -11.99 -11.12
N LYS A 32 -9.86 -12.23 -9.98
CA LYS A 32 -9.25 -12.15 -8.65
C LYS A 32 -8.60 -13.47 -8.30
N ARG A 33 -7.26 -13.49 -8.31
CA ARG A 33 -6.47 -14.69 -7.99
C ARG A 33 -5.68 -14.47 -6.71
N LYS A 34 -5.50 -15.52 -5.93
CA LYS A 34 -4.51 -15.55 -4.85
C LYS A 34 -3.35 -16.41 -5.32
N GLY A 35 -2.13 -15.93 -5.13
CA GLY A 35 -0.98 -16.66 -5.65
C GLY A 35 0.35 -16.07 -5.25
N VAL A 36 1.39 -16.81 -5.60
CA VAL A 36 2.79 -16.44 -5.43
C VAL A 36 3.36 -16.11 -6.81
N TYR A 37 4.05 -14.98 -6.93
CA TYR A 37 4.81 -14.63 -8.12
C TYR A 37 6.22 -14.23 -7.73
N THR A 38 7.20 -14.69 -8.50
CA THR A 38 8.60 -14.26 -8.37
C THR A 38 8.92 -13.42 -9.59
N PHE A 39 9.23 -12.15 -9.37
CA PHE A 39 9.59 -11.21 -10.41
C PHE A 39 10.99 -11.51 -10.94
N PRO A 40 11.31 -11.12 -12.19
CA PRO A 40 12.65 -11.29 -12.75
C PRO A 40 13.77 -10.62 -11.94
N ASP A 41 13.44 -9.57 -11.19
CA ASP A 41 14.36 -8.86 -10.28
C ASP A 41 14.54 -9.56 -8.91
N GLY A 42 13.96 -10.73 -8.73
CA GLY A 42 14.06 -11.53 -7.50
C GLY A 42 13.04 -11.17 -6.42
N ARG A 43 12.24 -10.10 -6.60
CA ARG A 43 11.14 -9.82 -5.67
C ARG A 43 10.15 -10.97 -5.69
N LYS A 44 9.49 -11.21 -4.55
CA LYS A 44 8.47 -12.24 -4.42
C LYS A 44 7.20 -11.67 -3.83
N TYR A 45 6.10 -11.74 -4.56
CA TYR A 45 4.78 -11.33 -4.06
C TYR A 45 3.93 -12.55 -3.72
N VAL A 46 3.23 -12.47 -2.59
CA VAL A 46 2.24 -13.44 -2.13
C VAL A 46 0.99 -12.67 -1.75
N GLY A 47 -0.10 -12.84 -2.49
CA GLY A 47 -1.31 -12.08 -2.20
C GLY A 47 -2.38 -12.18 -3.27
N GLU A 48 -3.28 -11.21 -3.21
CA GLU A 48 -4.38 -11.02 -4.15
C GLU A 48 -3.92 -10.26 -5.40
N TRP A 49 -4.48 -10.66 -6.54
CA TRP A 49 -4.17 -10.13 -7.87
C TRP A 49 -5.45 -9.70 -8.58
N GLU A 50 -5.41 -8.59 -9.28
CA GLU A 50 -6.47 -8.11 -10.17
C GLU A 50 -5.82 -7.45 -11.39
N TYR A 51 -6.17 -7.88 -12.61
CA TYR A 51 -5.52 -7.41 -13.84
C TYR A 51 -4.00 -7.55 -13.86
N ASP A 52 -3.52 -8.72 -13.44
CA ASP A 52 -2.09 -9.08 -13.36
C ASP A 52 -1.27 -8.12 -12.48
N LEU A 53 -1.95 -7.32 -11.66
CA LEU A 53 -1.34 -6.42 -10.69
C LEU A 53 -1.71 -6.86 -9.27
N PRO A 54 -0.77 -6.75 -8.31
CA PRO A 54 -1.07 -6.82 -6.88
C PRO A 54 -2.27 -5.92 -6.51
N ASN A 55 -3.31 -6.51 -5.92
CA ASN A 55 -4.53 -5.81 -5.54
C ASN A 55 -5.26 -6.55 -4.42
N GLY A 56 -5.53 -5.88 -3.30
CA GLY A 56 -6.02 -6.49 -2.07
C GLY A 56 -4.89 -6.74 -1.07
N LEU A 57 -5.06 -7.69 -0.15
CA LEU A 57 -4.04 -7.98 0.86
C LEU A 57 -2.88 -8.80 0.27
N GLY A 58 -1.65 -8.42 0.61
CA GLY A 58 -0.47 -9.16 0.16
C GLY A 58 0.83 -8.81 0.86
N LEU A 59 1.83 -9.64 0.61
CA LEU A 59 3.20 -9.54 1.07
C LEU A 59 4.14 -9.48 -0.14
N LEU A 60 4.98 -8.44 -0.21
CA LEU A 60 6.12 -8.35 -1.12
C LEU A 60 7.40 -8.54 -0.31
N ALA A 61 8.19 -9.54 -0.66
CA ALA A 61 9.55 -9.72 -0.18
C ALA A 61 10.54 -9.19 -1.22
N LEU A 62 11.50 -8.38 -0.77
CA LEU A 62 12.57 -7.82 -1.57
C LEU A 62 13.82 -8.71 -1.46
N PRO A 63 14.67 -8.77 -2.50
CA PRO A 63 15.91 -9.57 -2.49
C PRO A 63 16.89 -9.17 -1.37
N ASP A 64 16.86 -7.92 -0.94
CA ASP A 64 17.70 -7.37 0.13
C ASP A 64 17.22 -7.75 1.55
N GLY A 65 16.13 -8.52 1.66
CA GLY A 65 15.52 -8.93 2.91
C GLY A 65 14.40 -8.01 3.40
N GLY A 66 14.18 -6.87 2.74
CA GLY A 66 13.06 -5.98 3.02
C GLY A 66 11.71 -6.64 2.75
N LYS A 67 10.67 -6.24 3.49
CA LYS A 67 9.32 -6.82 3.37
C LYS A 67 8.25 -5.74 3.46
N CYS A 68 7.28 -5.77 2.55
CA CYS A 68 6.08 -4.95 2.59
C CYS A 68 4.86 -5.84 2.77
N ILE A 69 4.04 -5.58 3.78
CA ILE A 69 2.79 -6.31 4.03
C ILE A 69 1.68 -5.27 4.13
N GLY A 70 0.55 -5.48 3.46
CA GLY A 70 -0.59 -4.58 3.62
C GLY A 70 -1.57 -4.64 2.47
N GLU A 71 -2.29 -3.54 2.31
CA GLU A 71 -3.25 -3.30 1.24
C GLU A 71 -2.53 -2.86 -0.04
N TRP A 72 -2.84 -3.52 -1.15
CA TRP A 72 -2.30 -3.24 -2.48
C TRP A 72 -3.41 -2.76 -3.40
N LYS A 73 -3.09 -1.82 -4.28
CA LYS A 73 -3.99 -1.31 -5.31
C LYS A 73 -3.19 -1.03 -6.56
N ALA A 74 -3.59 -1.64 -7.67
CA ALA A 74 -2.94 -1.45 -8.97
C ALA A 74 -1.40 -1.64 -8.94
N GLY A 75 -0.91 -2.60 -8.16
CA GLY A 75 0.50 -2.93 -8.06
C GLY A 75 1.28 -2.21 -6.98
N GLU A 76 0.67 -1.23 -6.30
CA GLU A 76 1.33 -0.42 -5.29
C GLU A 76 0.68 -0.59 -3.92
N LEU A 77 1.49 -0.45 -2.85
CA LEU A 77 0.98 -0.46 -1.48
C LEU A 77 0.17 0.82 -1.26
N ASN A 78 -1.09 0.68 -0.83
CA ASN A 78 -2.05 1.77 -0.74
C ASN A 78 -3.09 1.44 0.34
N GLY A 79 -3.15 2.24 1.41
CA GLY A 79 -3.90 1.92 2.62
C GLY A 79 -2.98 1.54 3.78
N GLN A 80 -3.42 0.66 4.69
CA GLN A 80 -2.61 0.27 5.84
C GLN A 80 -1.54 -0.75 5.46
N GLY A 81 -0.36 -0.62 6.05
CA GLY A 81 0.72 -1.56 5.83
C GLY A 81 1.84 -1.54 6.85
N ILE A 82 2.77 -2.47 6.64
CA ILE A 82 3.99 -2.66 7.40
C ILE A 82 5.14 -2.77 6.39
N LEU A 83 6.12 -1.90 6.52
CA LEU A 83 7.38 -1.96 5.80
C LEU A 83 8.48 -2.34 6.80
N THR A 84 9.14 -3.46 6.57
CA THR A 84 10.34 -3.87 7.30
C THR A 84 11.53 -3.64 6.37
N TYR A 85 12.49 -2.86 6.84
CA TYR A 85 13.70 -2.52 6.10
C TYR A 85 14.78 -3.60 6.31
N PRO A 86 15.77 -3.72 5.40
CA PRO A 86 16.88 -4.67 5.54
C PRO A 86 17.69 -4.51 6.83
N ASP A 87 17.79 -3.29 7.35
CA ASP A 87 18.46 -2.95 8.60
C ASP A 87 17.63 -3.28 9.87
N MET A 88 16.51 -3.98 9.70
CA MET A 88 15.49 -4.25 10.72
C MET A 88 14.70 -3.04 11.20
N GLY A 89 14.89 -1.87 10.59
CA GLY A 89 13.98 -0.74 10.77
C GLY A 89 12.56 -1.14 10.38
N LYS A 90 11.56 -0.46 10.93
CA LYS A 90 10.15 -0.76 10.66
C LYS A 90 9.33 0.50 10.50
N TYR A 91 8.41 0.49 9.54
CA TYR A 91 7.33 1.45 9.44
C TYR A 91 5.99 0.71 9.52
N VAL A 92 5.04 1.23 10.29
CA VAL A 92 3.66 0.75 10.39
C VAL A 92 2.74 1.95 10.24
N GLY A 93 1.85 1.93 9.27
CA GLY A 93 0.91 3.02 9.07
C GLY A 93 0.38 3.08 7.65
N GLU A 94 -0.03 4.27 7.27
CA GLU A 94 -0.66 4.55 5.99
C GLU A 94 0.36 4.66 4.84
N PHE A 95 -0.02 4.10 3.71
CA PHE A 95 0.71 4.19 2.45
C PHE A 95 -0.18 4.79 1.38
N LYS A 96 0.45 5.59 0.51
CA LYS A 96 -0.15 6.08 -0.71
C LYS A 96 0.88 5.92 -1.82
N ASP A 97 0.47 5.32 -2.92
CA ASP A 97 1.29 5.14 -4.12
C ASP A 97 2.66 4.52 -3.80
N GLY A 98 2.64 3.48 -2.96
CA GLY A 98 3.83 2.73 -2.53
C GLY A 98 4.71 3.41 -1.49
N VAL A 99 4.38 4.62 -1.02
CA VAL A 99 5.19 5.36 -0.05
C VAL A 99 4.44 5.67 1.25
N PRO A 100 5.11 5.62 2.43
CA PRO A 100 4.57 6.14 3.68
C PRO A 100 3.96 7.54 3.52
N ASN A 101 2.67 7.66 3.83
CA ASN A 101 1.89 8.88 3.65
C ASN A 101 0.62 8.80 4.53
N GLY A 102 0.35 9.80 5.35
CA GLY A 102 -0.66 9.75 6.41
C GLY A 102 -0.05 9.46 7.77
N HIS A 103 -0.81 8.91 8.72
CA HIS A 103 -0.30 8.63 10.06
C HIS A 103 0.48 7.32 10.10
N GLY A 104 1.55 7.30 10.89
CA GLY A 104 2.33 6.09 11.09
C GLY A 104 3.32 6.13 12.23
N ILE A 105 4.02 5.01 12.36
CA ILE A 105 5.05 4.77 13.34
C ILE A 105 6.29 4.29 12.60
N LYS A 106 7.40 5.02 12.75
CA LYS A 106 8.71 4.56 12.27
C LYS A 106 9.57 4.19 13.47
N THR A 107 10.01 2.94 13.53
CA THR A 107 10.98 2.43 14.50
C THR A 107 12.31 2.22 13.81
N TYR A 108 13.36 2.77 14.40
CA TYR A 108 14.73 2.66 13.94
C TYR A 108 15.43 1.46 14.59
N PRO A 109 16.50 0.91 13.96
CA PRO A 109 17.22 -0.23 14.51
C PRO A 109 17.84 0.01 15.90
N ASP A 110 18.15 1.27 16.21
CA ASP A 110 18.69 1.71 17.50
C ASP A 110 17.62 1.85 18.60
N GLY A 111 16.34 1.58 18.28
CA GLY A 111 15.20 1.74 19.19
C GLY A 111 14.55 3.12 19.15
N GLY A 112 15.12 4.08 18.40
CA GLY A 112 14.49 5.37 18.15
C GLY A 112 13.12 5.20 17.50
N LYS A 113 12.17 6.07 17.81
CA LYS A 113 10.79 5.93 17.34
C LYS A 113 10.17 7.27 17.01
N TYR A 114 9.58 7.38 15.82
CA TYR A 114 8.70 8.48 15.45
C TYR A 114 7.25 8.00 15.42
N VAL A 115 6.33 8.81 15.95
CA VAL A 115 4.87 8.63 15.84
C VAL A 115 4.28 9.95 15.38
N GLY A 116 3.63 9.99 14.23
CA GLY A 116 3.09 11.22 13.68
C GLY A 116 2.69 11.09 12.22
N GLU A 117 2.54 12.24 11.56
CA GLU A 117 2.18 12.30 10.15
C GLU A 117 3.41 12.12 9.24
N PHE A 118 3.16 11.53 8.08
CA PHE A 118 4.12 11.30 7.02
C PHE A 118 3.62 11.89 5.73
N LYS A 119 4.53 12.48 4.96
CA LYS A 119 4.27 12.93 3.60
C LYS A 119 5.45 12.53 2.73
N ASN A 120 5.20 11.71 1.72
CA ASN A 120 6.22 11.22 0.79
C ASN A 120 7.47 10.66 1.51
N ARG A 121 7.27 9.78 2.49
CA ARG A 121 8.31 9.15 3.34
C ARG A 121 8.96 10.03 4.41
N GLN A 122 8.65 11.32 4.44
CA GLN A 122 9.23 12.26 5.39
C GLN A 122 8.27 12.50 6.55
N PHE A 123 8.81 12.74 7.74
CA PHE A 123 8.02 13.24 8.87
C PHE A 123 7.41 14.59 8.49
N HIS A 124 6.14 14.75 8.79
CA HIS A 124 5.37 15.94 8.47
C HIS A 124 4.34 16.22 9.57
N GLY A 125 3.72 17.40 9.57
CA GLY A 125 2.63 17.72 10.49
C GLY A 125 3.01 17.56 11.96
N GLN A 126 2.07 17.10 12.79
CA GLN A 126 2.36 16.87 14.21
C GLN A 126 2.98 15.49 14.44
N GLY A 127 4.01 15.44 15.30
CA GLY A 127 4.66 14.18 15.63
C GLY A 127 5.52 14.20 16.89
N THR A 128 5.72 13.01 17.43
CA THR A 128 6.62 12.75 18.56
C THR A 128 7.78 11.88 18.10
N PHE A 129 9.00 12.39 18.21
CA PHE A 129 10.22 11.58 18.09
C PHE A 129 10.74 11.24 19.48
N THR A 130 10.91 9.95 19.76
CA THR A 130 11.54 9.41 20.98
C THR A 130 12.92 8.89 20.60
N HIS A 131 13.97 9.45 21.20
CA HIS A 131 15.34 8.99 21.06
C HIS A 131 15.53 7.63 21.77
N PRO A 132 16.56 6.85 21.41
CA PRO A 132 16.91 5.60 22.10
C PRO A 132 17.10 5.76 23.61
N ASP A 133 17.56 6.93 24.06
CA ASP A 133 17.75 7.27 25.48
C ASP A 133 16.46 7.72 26.20
N GLY A 134 15.33 7.74 25.50
CA GLY A 134 14.03 8.11 26.04
C GLY A 134 13.70 9.61 25.96
N ARG A 135 14.63 10.48 25.57
CA ARG A 135 14.31 11.90 25.31
C ARG A 135 13.28 12.02 24.20
N LYS A 136 12.39 13.01 24.31
CA LYS A 136 11.31 13.21 23.34
C LYS A 136 11.32 14.62 22.79
N TYR A 137 11.14 14.71 21.47
CA TYR A 137 10.67 15.91 20.82
C TYR A 137 9.20 15.72 20.46
N VAL A 138 8.36 16.69 20.81
CA VAL A 138 6.94 16.75 20.46
C VAL A 138 6.71 18.08 19.78
N GLY A 139 6.26 18.07 18.52
CA GLY A 139 6.05 19.31 17.78
C GLY A 139 5.77 19.09 16.31
N GLU A 140 5.87 20.19 15.57
CA GLU A 140 5.62 20.23 14.14
C GLU A 140 6.86 19.75 13.35
N TRP A 141 6.62 19.07 12.23
CA TRP A 141 7.63 18.56 11.32
C TRP A 141 7.36 19.03 9.89
N LEU A 142 8.40 19.46 9.19
CA LEU A 142 8.34 19.82 7.78
C LEU A 142 9.52 19.15 7.05
N ASP A 143 9.20 18.29 6.09
CA ASP A 143 10.17 17.58 5.26
C ASP A 143 11.29 16.90 6.09
N GLY A 144 10.86 16.18 7.14
CA GLY A 144 11.76 15.43 8.01
C GLY A 144 12.51 16.26 9.05
N LYS A 145 12.30 17.58 9.11
CA LYS A 145 12.94 18.47 10.09
C LYS A 145 11.91 18.94 11.10
N TYR A 146 12.31 19.00 12.36
CA TYR A 146 11.49 19.63 13.39
C TYR A 146 11.40 21.13 13.14
N VAL A 147 10.19 21.67 13.27
CA VAL A 147 9.90 23.11 13.16
C VAL A 147 9.72 23.60 14.60
N GLY A 148 10.83 24.01 15.21
CA GLY A 148 10.85 24.47 16.61
C GLY A 148 12.26 24.95 16.97
N GLN A 149 12.32 26.10 17.67
CA GLN A 149 13.49 26.97 17.92
C GLN A 149 14.81 26.27 18.26
#